data_AF-A0A379S2Z7-F1
#
_entry.id   AF-A0A379S2Z7-F1
#
_cell.length_a   1.000
_cell.length_b   1.000
_cell.length_c   1.000
_cell.angle_alpha   90.00
_cell.angle_beta   90.00
_cell.angle_gamma   90.00
#
_symmetry.space_group_name_H-M   'P 1'
#
loop_
_entity.id
_entity.type
_entity.pdbx_description
1 polymer ?
#
loop_
_entity_poly.entity_id
_entity_poly.type
_entity_poly.pdbx_seq_one_letter_code
_entity_poly.pdbx_strand_id
1 'polypeptide(L)'
;MKSRVPQELSDEERNEIADTQCKADSVFASFGERAPQPMAGERAIPYRRRIMTRLQKYSSDYKEVDLHSIADSQLLSIAEKKIYADAQASAASSLEPGAGLREVIRTDATGRRISTFIGDPSATWAPFQAVSRKVAGIKQ
;
A
#
# COMPACT_ATOMS: atom_id res chain seq x y z
N MET A 1 -9.49 -24.91 -35.41
CA MET A 1 -9.04 -23.54 -35.11
C MET A 1 -10.22 -22.74 -34.58
N LYS A 2 -10.47 -22.76 -33.27
CA LYS A 2 -11.52 -21.96 -32.61
C LYS A 2 -10.83 -20.94 -31.70
N SER A 3 -11.25 -19.68 -31.84
CA SER A 3 -10.89 -18.47 -31.09
C SER A 3 -9.42 -18.02 -31.08
N ARG A 4 -9.03 -17.20 -32.06
CA ARG A 4 -7.98 -16.17 -31.94
C ARG A 4 -8.60 -14.76 -31.93
N VAL A 5 -9.89 -14.66 -31.60
CA VAL A 5 -10.56 -13.37 -31.40
C VAL A 5 -10.27 -12.96 -29.96
N PRO A 6 -9.72 -11.77 -29.71
CA PRO A 6 -9.63 -11.23 -28.36
C PRO A 6 -11.00 -11.33 -27.69
N GLN A 7 -11.10 -12.02 -26.55
CA GLN A 7 -12.33 -11.96 -25.77
C GLN A 7 -12.47 -10.55 -25.21
N GLU A 8 -13.57 -9.89 -25.52
CA GLU A 8 -13.89 -8.61 -24.91
C GLU A 8 -14.15 -8.81 -23.41
N LEU A 9 -13.56 -7.97 -22.58
CA LEU A 9 -13.80 -7.94 -21.15
C LEU A 9 -15.24 -7.50 -20.90
N SER A 10 -15.99 -8.29 -20.13
CA SER A 10 -17.35 -7.89 -19.72
C SER A 10 -17.31 -6.62 -18.86
N ASP A 11 -18.44 -5.93 -18.77
CA ASP A 11 -18.57 -4.73 -17.93
C ASP A 11 -18.22 -5.02 -16.47
N GLU A 12 -18.61 -6.21 -15.97
CA GLU A 12 -18.30 -6.68 -14.63
C GLU A 12 -16.79 -6.88 -14.43
N GLU A 13 -16.11 -7.54 -15.38
CA GLU A 13 -14.66 -7.74 -15.29
C GLU A 13 -13.91 -6.39 -15.32
N ARG A 14 -14.37 -5.42 -16.12
CA ARG A 14 -13.78 -4.08 -16.12
C ARG A 14 -13.95 -3.38 -14.78
N ASN A 15 -15.13 -3.52 -14.15
CA ASN A 15 -15.37 -2.95 -12.82
C ASN A 15 -14.48 -3.60 -11.76
N GLU A 16 -14.29 -4.92 -11.79
CA GLU A 16 -13.39 -5.62 -10.86
C GLU A 16 -11.92 -5.17 -11.02
N ILE A 17 -11.47 -4.94 -12.25
CA ILE A 17 -10.13 -4.41 -12.53
C ILE A 17 -10.00 -2.99 -11.97
N ALA A 18 -10.98 -2.13 -12.20
CA ALA A 18 -11.00 -0.77 -11.67
C ALA A 18 -10.98 -0.76 -10.13
N ASP A 19 -11.81 -1.58 -9.49
CA ASP A 19 -11.84 -1.72 -8.03
C ASP A 19 -10.52 -2.22 -7.46
N THR A 20 -9.89 -3.18 -8.15
CA THR A 20 -8.58 -3.71 -7.78
C THR A 20 -7.52 -2.62 -7.85
N GLN A 21 -7.47 -1.85 -8.95
CA GLN A 21 -6.52 -0.75 -9.14
C GLN A 21 -6.72 0.31 -8.05
N CYS A 22 -7.96 0.72 -7.76
CA CYS A 22 -8.28 1.68 -6.71
C CYS A 22 -7.78 1.23 -5.33
N LYS A 23 -8.03 -0.03 -4.95
CA LYS A 23 -7.55 -0.58 -3.67
C LYS A 23 -6.03 -0.63 -3.63
N ALA A 24 -5.41 -1.12 -4.70
CA ALA A 24 -3.96 -1.23 -4.81
C ALA A 24 -3.28 0.14 -4.71
N ASP A 25 -3.76 1.15 -5.44
CA ASP A 25 -3.19 2.50 -5.40
C ASP A 25 -3.16 3.08 -3.99
N SER A 26 -4.16 2.77 -3.15
CA SER A 26 -4.16 3.20 -1.75
C SER A 26 -3.05 2.57 -0.91
N VAL A 27 -2.62 1.34 -1.23
CA VAL A 27 -1.53 0.64 -0.54
C VAL A 27 -0.17 1.10 -1.08
N PHE A 28 -0.02 1.18 -2.40
CA PHE A 28 1.22 1.63 -3.04
C PHE A 28 1.55 3.09 -2.68
N ALA A 29 0.54 3.95 -2.52
CA ALA A 29 0.73 5.33 -2.06
C ALA A 29 1.44 5.42 -0.70
N SER A 30 1.24 4.45 0.21
CA SER A 30 1.97 4.38 1.48
C SER A 30 3.48 4.22 1.30
N PHE A 31 3.89 3.63 0.18
CA PHE A 31 5.30 3.50 -0.22
C PHE A 31 5.78 4.64 -1.12
N GLY A 32 4.92 5.61 -1.45
CA GLY A 32 5.23 6.67 -2.42
C GLY A 32 5.25 6.18 -3.87
N GLU A 33 4.70 4.99 -4.12
CA GLU A 33 4.65 4.35 -5.42
C GLU A 33 3.22 4.38 -5.99
N ARG A 34 3.07 4.03 -7.27
CA ARG A 34 1.77 3.82 -7.92
C ARG A 34 1.57 2.34 -8.20
N ALA A 35 0.34 1.83 -8.05
CA ALA A 35 0.04 0.47 -8.44
C ALA A 35 0.19 0.30 -9.97
N PRO A 36 0.83 -0.77 -10.43
CA PRO A 36 1.02 -0.98 -11.86
C PRO A 36 -0.32 -1.16 -12.57
N GLN A 37 -0.45 -0.50 -13.73
CA GLN A 37 -1.67 -0.49 -14.53
C GLN A 37 -2.00 -1.88 -15.11
N PRO A 38 -3.29 -2.19 -15.36
CA PRO A 38 -3.69 -3.42 -16.04
C PRO A 38 -3.08 -3.50 -17.44
N MET A 39 -2.66 -4.70 -17.86
CA MET A 39 -2.15 -4.92 -19.21
C MET A 39 -3.29 -5.07 -20.22
N ALA A 40 -3.02 -4.82 -21.50
CA ALA A 40 -4.01 -4.98 -22.56
C ALA A 40 -4.50 -6.43 -22.63
N GLY A 41 -5.81 -6.63 -22.44
CA GLY A 41 -6.43 -7.96 -22.39
C GLY A 41 -6.18 -8.75 -21.10
N GLU A 42 -5.63 -8.12 -20.05
CA GLU A 42 -5.49 -8.75 -18.74
C GLU A 42 -6.87 -8.90 -18.08
N ARG A 43 -7.16 -10.08 -17.53
CA ARG A 43 -8.40 -10.36 -16.78
C ARG A 43 -8.25 -9.99 -15.31
N ALA A 44 -9.37 -9.88 -14.60
CA ALA A 44 -9.41 -9.45 -13.20
C ALA A 44 -8.55 -10.31 -12.25
N ILE A 45 -8.67 -11.64 -12.28
CA ILE A 45 -7.91 -12.54 -11.39
C ILE A 45 -6.39 -12.48 -11.64
N PRO A 46 -5.89 -12.63 -12.89
CA PRO A 46 -4.46 -12.45 -13.19
C PRO A 46 -3.92 -11.08 -12.74
N TYR A 47 -4.69 -10.01 -12.99
CA TYR A 47 -4.32 -8.67 -12.57
C TYR A 47 -4.17 -8.57 -11.05
N ARG A 48 -5.16 -9.04 -10.28
CA ARG A 48 -5.10 -9.10 -8.80
C ARG A 48 -3.86 -9.84 -8.31
N ARG A 49 -3.58 -11.02 -8.85
CA ARG A 49 -2.39 -11.81 -8.46
C ARG A 49 -1.10 -11.04 -8.70
N ARG A 50 -0.95 -10.42 -9.87
CA ARG A 50 0.24 -9.64 -10.21
C ARG A 50 0.49 -8.48 -9.24
N ILE A 51 -0.59 -7.80 -8.81
CA ILE A 51 -0.52 -6.75 -7.80
C ILE A 51 -0.09 -7.33 -6.45
N MET A 52 -0.77 -8.39 -6.00
CA MET A 52 -0.49 -9.02 -4.72
C MET A 52 0.95 -9.55 -4.64
N THR A 53 1.49 -10.15 -5.70
CA THR A 53 2.87 -10.65 -5.75
C THR A 53 3.90 -9.55 -5.48
N ARG A 54 3.66 -8.30 -5.90
CA ARG A 54 4.58 -7.18 -5.59
C ARG A 54 4.59 -6.79 -4.12
N LEU A 55 3.44 -6.91 -3.46
CA LEU A 55 3.26 -6.57 -2.04
C LEU A 55 3.54 -7.75 -1.11
N GLN A 56 3.57 -8.96 -1.65
CA GLN A 56 3.73 -10.22 -0.93
C GLN A 56 4.98 -10.27 -0.04
N LYS A 57 6.06 -9.59 -0.45
CA LYS A 57 7.32 -9.48 0.31
C LYS A 57 7.15 -8.86 1.71
N TYR A 58 6.06 -8.13 1.95
CA TYR A 58 5.78 -7.50 3.23
C TYR A 58 4.96 -8.39 4.19
N SER A 59 4.38 -9.48 3.70
CA SER A 59 3.56 -10.40 4.51
C SER A 59 4.35 -11.64 4.87
N SER A 60 4.61 -11.87 6.15
CA SER A 60 5.31 -13.08 6.63
C SER A 60 4.59 -14.36 6.23
N ASP A 61 3.26 -14.33 6.25
CA ASP A 61 2.39 -15.50 6.06
C ASP A 61 2.32 -15.89 4.59
N TYR A 62 2.46 -14.90 3.70
CA TYR A 62 2.30 -15.10 2.27
C TYR A 62 3.59 -14.97 1.47
N LYS A 63 4.72 -14.46 2.00
CA LYS A 63 5.96 -14.20 1.24
C LYS A 63 6.47 -15.40 0.38
N GLU A 64 6.21 -16.63 0.82
CA GLU A 64 6.67 -17.87 0.14
C GLU A 64 5.53 -18.65 -0.56
N VAL A 65 4.28 -18.17 -0.45
CA VAL A 65 3.11 -18.85 -1.00
C VAL A 65 2.98 -18.60 -2.49
N ASP A 66 2.71 -19.63 -3.30
CA ASP A 66 2.39 -19.40 -4.71
C ASP A 66 0.93 -18.93 -4.88
N LEU A 67 0.74 -17.63 -5.14
CA LEU A 67 -0.59 -17.04 -5.39
C LEU A 67 -1.25 -17.53 -6.69
N HIS A 68 -0.49 -18.09 -7.64
CA HIS A 68 -1.04 -18.62 -8.88
C HIS A 68 -1.82 -19.92 -8.65
N SER A 69 -1.47 -20.66 -7.60
CA SER A 69 -2.16 -21.90 -7.18
C SER A 69 -3.58 -21.65 -6.64
N ILE A 70 -3.90 -20.42 -6.22
CA ILE A 70 -5.21 -20.07 -5.65
C ILE A 70 -6.21 -19.80 -6.78
N ALA A 71 -6.89 -20.84 -7.26
CA ALA A 71 -7.92 -20.72 -8.30
C ALA A 71 -9.23 -20.07 -7.80
N ASP A 72 -9.54 -20.22 -6.51
CA ASP A 72 -10.77 -19.71 -5.91
C ASP A 72 -10.71 -18.20 -5.65
N SER A 73 -11.72 -17.47 -6.12
CA SER A 73 -11.77 -16.00 -6.03
C SER A 73 -12.02 -15.49 -4.61
N GLN A 74 -12.72 -16.25 -3.77
CA GLN A 74 -12.98 -15.88 -2.37
C GLN A 74 -11.72 -16.05 -1.53
N LEU A 75 -11.01 -17.17 -1.71
CA LEU A 75 -9.73 -17.42 -1.04
C LEU A 75 -8.68 -16.39 -1.45
N LEU A 76 -8.63 -16.04 -2.73
CA LEU A 76 -7.76 -14.96 -3.21
C LEU A 76 -8.08 -13.62 -2.52
N SER A 77 -9.36 -13.36 -2.23
CA SER A 77 -9.79 -12.14 -1.54
C SER A 77 -9.39 -12.11 -0.07
N ILE A 78 -9.29 -13.27 0.59
CA ILE A 78 -8.78 -13.37 1.96
C ILE A 78 -7.28 -13.06 1.98
N ALA A 79 -6.52 -13.69 1.06
CA ALA A 79 -5.09 -13.45 0.91
C ALA A 79 -4.80 -11.98 0.56
N GLU A 80 -5.58 -11.38 -0.34
CA GLU A 80 -5.45 -9.96 -0.72
C GLU A 80 -5.59 -9.03 0.48
N LYS A 81 -6.65 -9.23 1.30
CA LYS A 81 -6.88 -8.41 2.50
C LYS A 81 -5.70 -8.48 3.47
N LYS A 82 -5.17 -9.68 3.69
CA LYS A 82 -4.05 -9.90 4.62
C LYS A 82 -2.75 -9.29 4.09
N ILE A 83 -2.41 -9.54 2.83
CA ILE A 83 -1.21 -8.98 2.18
C ILE A 83 -1.26 -7.45 2.17
N TYR A 84 -2.41 -6.84 1.85
CA TYR A 84 -2.54 -5.38 1.83
C TYR A 84 -2.42 -4.77 3.22
N ALA A 85 -3.02 -5.39 4.24
CA ALA A 85 -2.90 -4.94 5.62
C ALA A 85 -1.44 -5.02 6.11
N ASP A 86 -0.75 -6.13 5.83
CA ASP A 86 0.66 -6.32 6.21
C ASP A 86 1.57 -5.33 5.49
N ALA A 87 1.33 -5.07 4.21
CA ALA A 87 2.06 -4.06 3.45
C ALA A 87 1.86 -2.66 4.02
N GLN A 88 0.62 -2.27 4.36
CA GLN A 88 0.35 -0.97 4.99
C GLN A 88 1.04 -0.85 6.36
N ALA A 89 1.02 -1.91 7.19
CA ALA A 89 1.70 -1.93 8.47
C ALA A 89 3.23 -1.84 8.33
N SER A 90 3.78 -2.51 7.31
CA SER A 90 5.21 -2.42 6.99
C SER A 90 5.58 -1.01 6.56
N ALA A 91 4.78 -0.35 5.70
CA ALA A 91 5.02 1.02 5.28
C ALA A 91 5.05 2.01 6.45
N ALA A 92 4.20 1.81 7.46
CA ALA A 92 4.19 2.62 8.68
C ALA A 92 5.43 2.39 9.56
N SER A 93 5.93 1.15 9.60
CA SER A 93 7.08 0.76 10.42
C SER A 93 8.44 1.05 9.77
N SER A 94 8.50 1.25 8.45
CA SER A 94 9.75 1.50 7.70
C SER A 94 10.34 2.91 7.86
N LEU A 95 9.79 3.74 8.74
CA LEU A 95 10.36 5.05 9.04
C LEU A 95 11.57 4.86 9.94
N GLU A 96 12.73 5.41 9.54
CA GLU A 96 13.94 5.31 10.36
C GLU A 96 13.69 5.93 11.74
N PRO A 97 14.15 5.30 12.84
CA PRO A 97 14.05 5.90 14.16
C PRO A 97 14.70 7.29 14.19
N GLY A 98 13.94 8.30 14.58
CA GLY A 98 14.39 9.71 14.56
C GLY A 98 14.20 10.42 13.22
N ALA A 99 13.73 9.74 12.17
CA ALA A 99 13.14 10.42 11.02
C ALA A 99 11.87 11.15 11.46
N GLY A 100 11.74 12.41 11.03
CA GLY A 100 10.53 13.18 11.27
C GLY A 100 9.31 12.62 10.56
N LEU A 101 8.23 13.39 10.56
CA LEU A 101 6.97 13.06 9.93
C LEU A 101 7.12 13.03 8.41
N ARG A 102 6.66 11.94 7.81
CA ARG A 102 6.52 11.78 6.36
C ARG A 102 5.06 11.95 5.97
N GLU A 103 4.81 12.76 4.95
CA GLU A 103 3.49 12.87 4.34
C GLU A 103 3.15 11.62 3.52
N VAL A 104 1.95 11.09 3.74
CA VAL A 104 1.31 10.04 2.96
C VAL A 104 0.01 10.62 2.41
N ILE A 105 -0.07 10.70 1.09
CA ILE A 105 -1.25 11.24 0.40
C ILE A 105 -2.09 10.08 -0.10
N ARG A 106 -3.33 10.02 0.37
CA ARG A 106 -4.33 9.05 -0.09
C ARG A 106 -5.48 9.77 -0.79
N THR A 107 -5.98 9.20 -1.87
CA THR A 107 -7.20 9.66 -2.53
C THR A 107 -8.38 8.82 -2.03
N ASP A 108 -9.48 9.48 -1.63
CA ASP A 108 -10.72 8.81 -1.24
C ASP A 108 -11.62 8.47 -2.45
N ALA A 109 -12.72 7.75 -2.22
CA ALA A 109 -13.66 7.35 -3.28
C ALA A 109 -14.34 8.53 -3.99
N THR A 110 -14.33 9.72 -3.38
CA THR A 110 -14.87 10.96 -3.96
C THR A 110 -13.81 11.81 -4.66
N GLY A 111 -12.57 11.33 -4.76
CA GLY A 111 -11.45 12.04 -5.38
C GLY A 111 -10.76 13.05 -4.46
N ARG A 112 -11.16 13.17 -3.18
CA ARG A 112 -10.50 14.07 -2.23
C ARG A 112 -9.15 13.52 -1.83
N ARG A 113 -8.15 14.39 -1.79
CA ARG A 113 -6.81 14.08 -1.29
C ARG A 113 -6.78 14.27 0.23
N ILE A 114 -6.43 13.20 0.94
CA ILE A 114 -6.22 13.19 2.38
C ILE A 114 -4.71 13.04 2.62
N SER A 115 -4.10 14.08 3.17
CA SER A 115 -2.70 14.07 3.61
C SER A 115 -2.64 13.61 5.07
N THR A 116 -2.01 12.46 5.30
CA THR A 116 -1.75 11.92 6.64
C THR A 116 -0.25 11.93 6.89
N PHE A 117 0.17 12.40 8.05
CA PHE A 117 1.58 12.40 8.43
C PHE A 117 1.86 11.22 9.38
N ILE A 118 2.84 10.38 9.03
CA ILE A 118 3.28 9.23 9.82
C ILE A 118 4.75 9.40 10.23
N GLY A 119 5.13 8.93 11.42
CA GLY A 119 6.51 9.04 11.94
C GLY A 119 6.55 9.58 13.36
N ASP A 120 7.70 10.13 13.76
CA ASP A 120 7.89 10.71 15.09
C ASP A 120 7.62 12.24 15.08
N PRO A 121 6.52 12.70 15.71
CA PRO A 121 6.28 14.13 15.87
C PRO A 121 7.38 14.79 16.70
N SER A 122 7.93 14.11 17.70
CA SER A 122 8.96 14.66 18.58
C SER A 122 10.22 15.02 17.78
N ALA A 123 10.71 14.10 16.95
CA ALA A 123 11.83 14.34 16.05
C ALA A 123 11.58 15.50 15.07
N THR A 124 10.35 15.61 14.54
CA THR A 124 9.96 16.69 13.61
C THR A 124 9.99 18.06 14.26
N TRP A 125 9.47 18.15 15.48
CA TRP A 125 9.36 19.41 16.21
C TRP A 125 10.61 19.74 17.04
N ALA A 126 11.56 18.81 17.19
CA ALA A 126 12.77 18.99 18.00
C ALA A 126 13.53 20.31 17.72
N PRO A 127 13.70 20.78 16.45
CA PRO A 127 14.36 22.04 16.18
C PRO A 127 13.60 23.29 16.67
N PHE A 128 12.29 23.17 16.90
CA PHE A 128 11.39 24.26 17.30
C PHE A 128 11.07 24.24 18.80
N GLN A 129 11.45 23.20 19.52
CA GLN A 129 11.26 23.13 20.97
C GLN A 129 12.36 23.91 21.69
N ALA A 130 11.98 24.69 22.70
CA ALA A 130 12.94 25.42 23.52
C ALA A 130 13.87 24.43 24.24
N VAL A 131 15.19 24.59 24.05
CA VAL A 131 16.19 23.80 24.77
C VAL A 131 16.06 24.10 26.26
N SER A 132 15.73 23.08 27.06
CA SER A 132 15.68 23.21 28.52
C SER A 132 17.08 23.58 29.04
N ARG A 133 17.25 24.84 29.44
CA ARG A 133 18.49 25.31 30.07
C ARG A 133 18.43 24.96 31.56
N LYS A 134 19.36 24.12 32.01
CA LYS A 134 19.56 23.92 33.45
C LYS A 134 20.28 25.14 34.04
N VAL A 135 19.70 25.75 35.06
CA VAL A 135 20.39 26.77 35.87
C VAL A 135 21.40 26.04 36.75
N ALA A 136 22.69 26.16 36.44
CA ALA A 136 23.74 25.76 37.35
C ALA A 136 23.87 26.86 38.42
N GLY A 137 23.51 26.55 39.66
CA GLY A 137 23.65 27.49 40.77
C GLY A 137 25.11 27.93 40.94
N ILE A 138 25.32 29.24 41.09
CA ILE A 138 26.63 29.81 41.42
C ILE A 138 26.91 29.42 42.88
N LYS A 139 27.98 28.65 43.12
CA LYS A 139 28.46 28.40 44.48
C LYS A 139 29.05 29.71 45.04
N GLN A 140 28.49 30.18 46.16
CA GLN A 140 29.07 31.24 46.99
C GLN A 140 30.24 30.71 47.82
#